data_AF-A0A2V7B6K2-F1
#
_entry.id   AF-A0A2V7B6K2-F1
#
_cell.length_a   1.000
_cell.length_b   1.000
_cell.length_c   1.000
_cell.angle_alpha   90.00
_cell.angle_beta   90.00
_cell.angle_gamma   90.00
#
_symmetry.space_group_name_H-M   'P 1'
#
loop_
_entity.id
_entity.type
_entity.pdbx_description
1 polymer ?
#
loop_
_entity_poly.entity_id
_entity_poly.type
_entity_poly.pdbx_seq_one_letter_code
_entity_poly.pdbx_strand_id
1 'polypeptide(L)'
;MLRTPADAGRRVPLHGWAGLAIVLGAEALLFGGDRVVAEWFTPIVWTGYVLFIDALVARLTGRSYLTTARSELVLVALVSIAGWWLFEWYNAPRFWRGGGDADGIWWQYHGVEPNLFLRRVGYDWAFATIFPALFLTAAVLRATVFSRCRVRPWAPSRRFLVATLVIGVVAAALP
;
A
#
# COMPACT_ATOMS: atom_id res chain seq x y z
N MET A 1 4.04 -7.60 29.83
CA MET A 1 3.83 -6.15 30.03
C MET A 1 2.53 -5.73 29.37
N LEU A 2 1.48 -5.53 30.16
CA LEU A 2 0.20 -4.98 29.69
C LEU A 2 0.43 -3.48 29.43
N ARG A 3 0.34 -3.03 28.18
CA ARG A 3 0.34 -1.59 27.86
C ARG A 3 -0.97 -0.99 28.37
N THR A 4 -0.86 -0.07 29.33
CA THR A 4 -1.89 0.87 29.74
C THR A 4 -2.50 1.54 28.49
N PRO A 5 -3.82 1.80 28.43
CA PRO A 5 -4.39 2.58 27.34
C PRO A 5 -3.74 3.96 27.36
N ALA A 6 -2.85 4.22 26.40
CA ALA A 6 -2.20 5.51 26.27
C ALA A 6 -3.23 6.50 25.73
N ASP A 7 -3.81 7.25 26.67
CA ASP A 7 -4.44 8.56 26.58
C ASP A 7 -5.22 8.93 25.31
N ALA A 8 -6.51 9.18 25.53
CA ALA A 8 -7.41 9.92 24.65
C ALA A 8 -6.99 11.39 24.38
N GLY A 9 -5.76 11.80 24.73
CA GLY A 9 -5.28 13.19 24.73
C GLY A 9 -4.22 13.57 23.68
N ARG A 10 -3.71 12.64 22.85
CA ARG A 10 -2.72 13.00 21.81
C ARG A 10 -3.40 13.69 20.62
N ARG A 11 -2.88 14.86 20.23
CA ARG A 11 -3.28 15.57 19.01
C ARG A 11 -2.85 14.79 17.78
N VAL A 12 -3.64 14.89 16.70
CA VAL A 12 -3.26 14.35 15.39
C VAL A 12 -2.06 15.15 14.86
N PRO A 13 -0.95 14.50 14.48
CA PRO A 13 0.19 15.16 13.84
C PRO A 13 -0.21 15.96 12.59
N LEU A 14 0.55 17.02 12.28
CA LEU A 14 0.26 17.92 11.15
C LEU A 14 0.22 17.20 9.80
N HIS A 15 1.08 16.19 9.59
CA HIS A 15 1.10 15.40 8.36
C HIS A 15 -0.21 14.64 8.12
N GLY A 16 -0.98 14.37 9.17
CA GLY A 16 -2.31 13.78 9.03
C GLY A 16 -3.29 14.70 8.31
N TRP A 17 -3.29 15.99 8.66
CA TRP A 17 -4.11 17.00 7.98
C TRP A 17 -3.65 17.25 6.55
N ALA A 18 -2.33 17.25 6.32
CA ALA A 18 -1.79 17.31 4.96
C ALA A 18 -2.24 16.10 4.12
N GLY A 19 -2.19 14.89 4.70
CA GLY A 19 -2.68 13.67 4.06
C GLY A 19 -4.17 13.74 3.70
N LEU A 20 -5.00 14.21 4.65
CA LEU A 20 -6.43 14.40 4.41
C LEU A 20 -6.70 15.44 3.31
N ALA A 21 -5.98 16.56 3.31
CA ALA A 21 -6.09 17.57 2.27
C ALA A 21 -5.69 17.02 0.88
N ILE A 22 -4.67 16.17 0.80
CA ILE A 22 -4.28 15.49 -0.44
C ILE A 22 -5.40 14.57 -0.93
N VAL A 23 -5.98 13.75 -0.05
CA VAL A 23 -7.08 12.84 -0.43
C VAL A 23 -8.27 13.62 -0.95
N LEU A 24 -8.76 14.59 -0.17
CA LEU A 24 -9.93 15.40 -0.55
C LEU A 24 -9.68 16.23 -1.80
N GLY A 25 -8.48 16.80 -1.94
CA GLY A 25 -8.08 17.55 -3.14
C GLY A 25 -8.00 16.66 -4.37
N ALA A 26 -7.40 15.47 -4.25
CA ALA A 26 -7.32 14.51 -5.35
C ALA A 26 -8.72 14.05 -5.79
N GLU A 27 -9.61 13.73 -4.85
CA GLU A 27 -11.00 13.36 -5.17
C GLU A 27 -11.76 14.51 -5.83
N ALA A 28 -11.67 15.72 -5.28
CA ALA A 28 -12.33 16.89 -5.85
C ALA A 28 -11.86 17.18 -7.29
N LEU A 29 -10.55 17.10 -7.54
CA LEU A 29 -9.98 17.29 -8.87
C LEU A 29 -10.34 16.15 -9.83
N LEU A 30 -10.38 14.90 -9.36
CA LEU A 30 -10.84 13.76 -10.14
C LEU A 30 -12.30 13.94 -10.58
N PHE A 31 -13.21 14.28 -9.66
CA PHE A 31 -14.61 14.54 -9.97
C PHE A 31 -14.81 15.82 -10.78
N GLY A 32 -13.89 16.78 -10.68
CA GLY A 32 -13.83 17.97 -11.52
C GLY A 32 -13.32 17.72 -12.94
N GLY A 33 -12.88 16.49 -13.26
CA GLY A 33 -12.39 16.12 -14.59
C GLY A 33 -10.96 16.56 -14.89
N ASP A 34 -10.16 16.86 -13.86
CA ASP A 34 -8.74 17.21 -14.05
C ASP A 34 -7.97 16.01 -14.63
N ARG A 35 -7.37 16.21 -15.80
CA ARG A 35 -6.71 15.14 -16.55
C ARG A 35 -5.43 14.66 -15.88
N VAL A 36 -4.66 15.56 -15.28
CA VAL A 36 -3.39 15.22 -14.64
C VAL A 36 -3.65 14.42 -13.37
N VAL A 37 -4.62 14.87 -12.56
CA VAL A 37 -5.01 14.13 -11.37
C VAL A 37 -5.63 12.80 -11.74
N ALA A 38 -6.47 12.71 -12.78
CA ALA A 38 -7.04 11.43 -13.21
C ALA A 38 -5.95 10.40 -13.60
N GLU A 39 -4.91 10.84 -14.30
CA GLU A 39 -3.79 10.00 -14.73
C GLU A 39 -2.88 9.57 -13.58
N TRP A 40 -2.65 10.47 -12.62
CA TRP A 40 -1.79 10.25 -11.45
C TRP A 40 -2.56 9.98 -10.15
N PHE A 41 -3.85 9.65 -10.25
CA PHE A 41 -4.76 9.64 -9.11
C PHE A 41 -4.30 8.67 -8.03
N THR A 42 -4.00 7.43 -8.43
CA THR A 42 -3.61 6.34 -7.53
C THR A 42 -2.40 6.72 -6.68
N PRO A 43 -1.22 7.05 -7.23
CA PRO A 43 -0.08 7.41 -6.39
C PRO A 43 -0.35 8.63 -5.48
N ILE A 44 -1.11 9.63 -5.96
CA ILE A 44 -1.44 10.83 -5.19
C ILE A 44 -2.34 10.49 -3.98
N VAL A 45 -3.50 9.86 -4.23
CA VAL A 45 -4.50 9.61 -3.19
C VAL A 45 -3.96 8.65 -2.13
N TRP A 46 -3.21 7.62 -2.55
CA TRP A 46 -2.62 6.67 -1.61
C TRP A 46 -1.48 7.28 -0.79
N THR A 47 -0.73 8.24 -1.34
CA THR A 47 0.23 9.02 -0.54
C THR A 47 -0.50 9.81 0.54
N GLY A 48 -1.57 10.50 0.20
CA GLY A 48 -2.41 11.21 1.16
C GLY A 48 -2.97 10.27 2.24
N TYR A 49 -3.46 9.10 1.84
CA TYR A 49 -3.95 8.06 2.74
C TYR A 49 -2.87 7.57 3.72
N VAL A 50 -1.66 7.25 3.24
CA VAL A 50 -0.55 6.81 4.10
C VAL A 50 -0.20 7.87 5.13
N LEU A 51 -0.12 9.15 4.73
CA LEU A 51 0.13 10.25 5.66
C LEU A 51 -0.96 10.35 6.73
N PHE A 52 -2.23 10.29 6.33
CA PHE A 52 -3.37 10.38 7.23
C PHE A 52 -3.41 9.21 8.23
N ILE A 53 -3.31 7.97 7.75
CA ILE A 53 -3.36 6.79 8.62
C ILE A 53 -2.13 6.72 9.51
N ASP A 54 -0.93 7.08 9.04
CA ASP A 54 0.26 7.16 9.91
C ASP A 54 0.06 8.13 11.08
N ALA A 55 -0.57 9.28 10.84
CA ALA A 55 -0.91 10.23 11.89
C ALA A 55 -1.92 9.65 12.91
N LEU A 56 -2.87 8.83 12.45
CA LEU A 56 -3.78 8.10 13.34
C LEU A 56 -3.04 7.04 14.15
N VAL A 57 -2.14 6.26 13.54
CA VAL A 57 -1.29 5.28 14.26
C VAL A 57 -0.42 5.99 15.30
N ALA A 58 0.16 7.15 14.95
CA ALA A 58 0.95 7.98 15.86
C ALA A 58 0.12 8.39 17.08
N ARG A 59 -1.11 8.87 16.85
CA ARG A 59 -2.03 9.26 17.91
C ARG A 59 -2.40 8.08 18.82
N LEU A 60 -2.74 6.93 18.24
CA LEU A 60 -3.25 5.76 18.95
C LEU A 60 -2.16 4.95 19.67
N THR A 61 -0.95 4.92 19.13
CA THR A 61 0.10 3.99 19.58
C THR A 61 1.41 4.67 20.00
N GLY A 62 1.58 5.95 19.67
CA GLY A 62 2.83 6.68 19.85
C GLY A 62 3.93 6.32 18.85
N ARG A 63 3.65 5.44 17.87
CA ARG A 63 4.56 5.02 16.81
C ARG A 63 4.11 5.59 15.48
N SER A 64 5.05 6.04 14.66
CA SER A 64 4.82 6.50 13.29
C SER A 64 6.00 6.14 12.40
N TYR A 65 5.69 5.72 11.18
CA TYR A 65 6.63 5.48 10.10
C TYR A 65 7.38 6.74 9.70
N LEU A 66 6.75 7.91 9.71
CA LEU A 66 7.38 9.17 9.31
C LEU A 66 8.32 9.77 10.38
N THR A 67 8.08 9.47 11.65
CA THR A 67 8.78 10.13 12.77
C THR A 67 9.66 9.20 13.57
N THR A 68 9.13 8.07 14.04
CA THR A 68 9.82 7.16 14.97
C THR A 68 10.39 5.90 14.32
N ALA A 69 9.87 5.50 13.15
CA ALA A 69 10.14 4.22 12.50
C ALA A 69 10.43 4.40 11.00
N ARG A 70 11.24 5.39 10.65
CA ARG A 70 11.56 5.77 9.27
C ARG A 70 12.23 4.66 8.47
N SER A 71 13.11 3.89 9.10
CA SER A 71 13.74 2.74 8.47
C SER A 71 12.73 1.65 8.08
N GLU A 72 11.70 1.45 8.91
CA GLU A 72 10.63 0.50 8.59
C GLU A 72 9.78 0.98 7.41
N LEU A 73 9.48 2.29 7.34
CA LEU A 73 8.80 2.86 6.18
C LEU A 73 9.56 2.56 4.89
N VAL A 74 10.86 2.84 4.88
CA VAL A 74 11.72 2.61 3.72
C VAL A 74 11.74 1.13 3.35
N LEU A 75 11.94 0.25 4.34
CA LEU A 75 11.98 -1.19 4.09
C LEU A 75 10.63 -1.71 3.54
N VAL A 76 9.52 -1.32 4.16
CA VAL A 76 8.18 -1.74 3.73
C VAL A 76 7.87 -1.20 2.34
N ALA A 77 8.22 0.06 2.03
CA ALA A 77 8.01 0.63 0.70
C ALA A 77 8.83 -0.10 -0.37
N LEU A 78 10.11 -0.39 -0.11
CA LEU A 78 10.96 -1.15 -1.04
C LEU A 78 10.45 -2.57 -1.27
N VAL A 79 10.04 -3.26 -0.20
CA VAL A 79 9.43 -4.60 -0.29
C VAL A 79 8.10 -4.53 -1.05
N SER A 80 7.32 -3.47 -0.86
CA SER A 80 6.08 -3.23 -1.60
C SER A 80 6.34 -3.08 -3.09
N ILE A 81 7.29 -2.22 -3.48
CA ILE A 81 7.72 -2.05 -4.87
C ILE A 81 8.12 -3.40 -5.46
N ALA A 82 9.03 -4.13 -4.81
CA ALA A 82 9.51 -5.42 -5.29
C ALA A 82 8.39 -6.47 -5.44
N GLY A 83 7.47 -6.52 -4.46
CA GLY A 83 6.33 -7.44 -4.47
C GLY A 83 5.34 -7.14 -5.60
N TRP A 84 5.04 -5.87 -5.86
CA TRP A 84 4.15 -5.49 -6.95
C TRP A 84 4.78 -5.69 -8.32
N TRP A 85 6.08 -5.41 -8.47
CA TRP A 85 6.78 -5.75 -9.71
C TRP A 85 6.84 -7.24 -9.99
N LEU A 86 6.84 -8.10 -8.96
CA LEU A 86 6.71 -9.54 -9.17
C LEU A 86 5.35 -9.89 -9.80
N PHE A 87 4.26 -9.24 -9.37
CA PHE A 87 2.95 -9.40 -10.02
C PHE A 87 2.99 -8.84 -11.45
N GLU A 88 3.54 -7.65 -11.67
CA GLU A 88 3.67 -7.10 -13.03
C GLU A 88 4.48 -8.01 -13.96
N TRP A 89 5.54 -8.64 -13.44
CA TRP A 89 6.34 -9.62 -14.18
C TRP A 89 5.54 -10.87 -14.55
N TYR A 90 4.76 -11.41 -13.62
CA TYR A 90 3.89 -12.56 -13.88
C TYR A 90 2.90 -12.26 -15.01
N ASN A 91 2.42 -11.03 -15.10
CA ASN A 91 1.51 -10.61 -16.17
C ASN A 91 2.22 -10.23 -17.48
N ALA A 92 3.56 -10.23 -17.53
CA ALA A 92 4.31 -9.40 -18.46
C ALA A 92 4.31 -9.77 -19.95
N PRO A 93 4.05 -11.01 -20.43
CA PRO A 93 3.87 -11.17 -21.87
C PRO A 93 2.55 -10.52 -22.35
N ARG A 94 1.49 -10.56 -21.53
CA ARG A 94 0.14 -10.14 -21.93
C ARG A 94 -0.12 -8.66 -21.65
N PHE A 95 0.49 -8.15 -20.58
CA PHE A 95 0.23 -6.80 -20.09
C PHE A 95 0.99 -5.70 -20.86
N TRP A 96 2.24 -5.96 -21.27
CA TRP A 96 3.09 -4.97 -21.93
C TRP A 96 3.02 -4.99 -23.46
N ARG A 97 2.45 -6.05 -24.06
CA ARG A 97 2.30 -6.19 -25.52
C ARG A 97 1.05 -5.51 -26.07
N GLY A 98 -0.01 -5.40 -25.26
CA GLY A 98 -1.28 -4.77 -25.66
C GLY A 98 -1.96 -5.48 -26.85
N GLY A 99 -3.07 -4.92 -27.33
CA GLY A 99 -3.82 -5.49 -28.47
C GLY A 99 -4.54 -6.80 -28.13
N GLY A 100 -4.69 -7.71 -29.10
CA GLY A 100 -5.39 -8.99 -28.93
C GLY A 100 -4.75 -9.95 -27.91
N ASP A 101 -3.52 -9.70 -27.48
CA ASP A 101 -2.86 -10.44 -26.38
C ASP A 101 -3.42 -10.06 -24.99
N ALA A 102 -4.23 -8.99 -24.91
CA ALA A 102 -4.93 -8.57 -23.69
C ALA A 102 -6.28 -9.27 -23.50
N ASP A 103 -6.76 -10.01 -24.51
CA ASP A 103 -7.99 -10.79 -24.43
C ASP A 103 -7.81 -11.95 -23.44
N GLY A 104 -8.60 -11.95 -22.37
CA GLY A 104 -8.55 -12.95 -21.30
C GLY A 104 -7.69 -12.60 -20.09
N ILE A 105 -7.09 -11.40 -20.01
CA ILE A 105 -6.51 -10.90 -18.75
C ILE A 105 -7.64 -10.34 -17.87
N TRP A 106 -7.64 -10.71 -16.60
CA TRP A 106 -8.64 -10.28 -15.62
C TRP A 106 -8.59 -8.79 -15.27
N TRP A 107 -7.48 -8.09 -15.54
CA TRP A 107 -7.35 -6.65 -15.31
C TRP A 107 -6.51 -5.96 -16.38
N GLN A 108 -6.84 -4.70 -16.66
CA GLN A 108 -6.16 -3.85 -17.63
C GLN A 108 -6.06 -2.43 -17.06
N TYR A 109 -4.92 -1.75 -17.26
CA TYR A 109 -4.82 -0.33 -16.93
C TYR A 109 -5.27 0.53 -18.12
N HIS A 110 -6.25 1.39 -17.88
CA HIS A 110 -6.74 2.35 -18.86
C HIS A 110 -6.30 3.76 -18.48
N GLY A 111 -6.05 4.60 -19.48
CA GLY A 111 -5.73 6.02 -19.26
C GLY A 111 -4.41 6.29 -18.52
N VAL A 112 -3.44 5.38 -18.62
CA VAL A 112 -2.10 5.55 -18.03
C VAL A 112 -1.16 6.33 -18.94
N GLU A 113 -0.23 7.04 -18.31
CA GLU A 113 0.82 7.86 -18.95
C GLU A 113 1.47 7.18 -20.15
N PRO A 114 1.38 7.73 -21.37
CA PRO A 114 1.95 7.12 -22.58
C PRO A 114 3.48 6.99 -22.53
N ASN A 115 4.18 7.87 -21.81
CA ASN A 115 5.62 7.77 -21.66
C ASN A 115 6.01 6.61 -20.72
N LEU A 116 6.71 5.60 -21.25
CA LEU A 116 7.07 4.39 -20.50
C LEU A 116 7.92 4.67 -19.24
N PHE A 117 8.80 5.68 -19.29
CA PHE A 117 9.61 6.05 -18.14
C PHE A 117 8.75 6.69 -17.04
N LEU A 118 7.91 7.66 -17.39
CA LEU A 118 7.01 8.31 -16.43
C LEU A 118 5.96 7.32 -15.89
N ARG A 119 5.44 6.43 -16.72
CA ARG A 119 4.57 5.33 -16.29
C ARG A 119 5.23 4.45 -15.23
N ARG A 120 6.49 4.08 -15.44
CA ARG A 120 7.27 3.32 -14.46
C ARG A 120 7.41 4.08 -13.14
N VAL A 121 7.71 5.38 -13.19
CA VAL A 121 7.76 6.22 -11.99
C VAL A 121 6.41 6.25 -11.27
N GLY A 122 5.31 6.36 -12.02
CA GLY A 122 3.95 6.27 -11.48
C GLY A 122 3.67 4.93 -10.79
N TYR A 123 4.12 3.81 -11.38
CA TYR A 123 4.01 2.49 -10.78
C TYR A 123 4.87 2.35 -9.53
N ASP A 124 6.14 2.71 -9.58
CA ASP A 124 7.04 2.66 -8.42
C ASP A 124 6.47 3.49 -7.25
N TRP A 125 5.93 4.67 -7.55
CA TRP A 125 5.29 5.52 -6.56
C TRP A 125 4.01 4.88 -6.00
N ALA A 126 3.08 4.42 -6.85
CA ALA A 126 1.87 3.76 -6.40
C ALA A 126 2.20 2.50 -5.55
N PHE A 127 3.08 1.64 -6.05
CA PHE A 127 3.49 0.41 -5.38
C PHE A 127 4.15 0.67 -4.04
N ALA A 128 4.97 1.71 -3.91
CA ALA A 128 5.56 2.09 -2.63
C ALA A 128 4.52 2.37 -1.53
N THR A 129 3.29 2.76 -1.89
CA THR A 129 2.25 3.13 -0.91
C THR A 129 1.39 1.97 -0.41
N ILE A 130 1.34 0.85 -1.15
CA ILE A 130 0.34 -0.21 -0.90
C ILE A 130 0.60 -0.96 0.42
N PHE A 131 1.79 -1.51 0.64
CA PHE A 131 2.08 -2.20 1.92
C PHE A 131 2.13 -1.25 3.11
N PRO A 132 2.68 -0.01 3.02
CA PRO A 132 2.55 0.94 4.11
C PRO A 132 1.10 1.21 4.48
N ALA A 133 0.23 1.45 3.49
CA ALA A 133 -1.19 1.65 3.74
C ALA A 133 -1.83 0.42 4.41
N LEU A 134 -1.55 -0.79 3.90
CA LEU A 134 -2.06 -2.03 4.48
C LEU A 134 -1.65 -2.21 5.96
N PHE A 135 -0.37 -2.04 6.27
CA PHE A 135 0.13 -2.25 7.64
C PHE A 135 -0.30 -1.14 8.60
N LEU A 136 -0.33 0.12 8.14
CA LEU A 136 -0.83 1.23 8.94
C LEU A 136 -2.33 1.06 9.25
N THR A 137 -3.13 0.65 8.27
CA THR A 137 -4.56 0.37 8.48
C THR A 137 -4.76 -0.81 9.42
N ALA A 138 -3.99 -1.88 9.28
CA ALA A 138 -4.00 -2.99 10.22
C ALA A 138 -3.63 -2.55 11.65
N ALA A 139 -2.69 -1.62 11.81
CA ALA A 139 -2.32 -1.06 13.11
C ALA A 139 -3.45 -0.22 13.72
N VAL A 140 -4.14 0.62 12.94
CA VAL A 140 -5.33 1.36 13.40
C VAL A 140 -6.44 0.40 13.81
N LEU A 141 -6.78 -0.58 12.98
CA LEU A 141 -7.82 -1.57 13.27
C LEU A 141 -7.50 -2.38 14.53
N ARG A 142 -6.23 -2.78 14.70
CA ARG A 142 -5.76 -3.45 15.92
C ARG A 142 -5.91 -2.59 17.16
N ALA A 143 -5.61 -1.30 17.08
CA ALA A 143 -5.71 -0.37 18.20
C ALA A 143 -7.15 0.04 18.52
N THR A 144 -8.09 -0.13 17.59
CA THR A 144 -9.48 0.33 17.71
C THR A 144 -10.47 -0.83 17.71
N VAL A 145 -10.89 -1.28 16.53
CA VAL A 145 -11.94 -2.30 16.29
C VAL A 145 -11.58 -3.62 16.96
N PHE A 146 -10.34 -4.07 16.80
CA PHE A 146 -9.88 -5.38 17.29
C PHE A 146 -9.14 -5.30 18.63
N SER A 147 -9.23 -4.18 19.35
CA SER A 147 -8.54 -3.97 20.63
C SER A 147 -8.87 -5.02 21.69
N ARG A 148 -10.07 -5.62 21.62
CA ARG A 148 -10.53 -6.69 22.52
C ARG A 148 -10.36 -8.10 21.95
N CYS A 149 -10.03 -8.22 20.67
CA CYS A 149 -9.83 -9.52 20.03
C CYS A 149 -8.45 -10.06 20.38
N ARG A 150 -8.42 -11.14 21.17
CA ARG A 150 -7.17 -11.83 21.49
C ARG A 150 -6.99 -13.03 20.58
N VAL A 151 -5.98 -12.96 19.73
CA VAL A 151 -5.54 -14.08 18.89
C VAL A 151 -4.22 -14.62 19.40
N ARG A 152 -4.04 -15.95 19.36
CA ARG A 152 -2.76 -16.57 19.70
C ARG A 152 -1.77 -16.32 18.56
N PRO A 153 -0.54 -15.83 18.82
CA PRO A 153 0.46 -15.71 17.78
C PRO A 153 0.71 -17.07 17.13
N TRP A 154 0.59 -17.14 15.81
CA TRP A 154 0.91 -18.33 15.04
C TRP A 154 2.30 -18.19 14.45
N ALA A 155 3.18 -19.12 14.79
CA ALA A 155 4.53 -19.23 14.25
C ALA A 155 4.58 -20.47 13.34
N PRO A 156 4.40 -20.33 12.02
CA PRO A 156 4.49 -21.47 11.11
C PRO A 156 5.88 -22.11 11.17
N SER A 157 5.94 -23.44 11.02
CA SER A 157 7.21 -24.16 11.02
C SER A 157 8.04 -23.80 9.78
N ARG A 158 9.37 -23.95 9.86
CA ARG A 158 10.25 -23.75 8.70
C ARG A 158 9.84 -24.62 7.50
N ARG A 159 9.40 -25.85 7.75
CA ARG A 159 8.91 -26.76 6.70
C ARG A 159 7.67 -26.20 6.01
N PHE A 160 6.74 -25.64 6.78
CA PHE A 160 5.55 -25.00 6.24
C PHE A 160 5.91 -23.80 5.37
N LEU A 161 6.80 -22.91 5.83
CA LEU A 161 7.27 -21.75 5.07
C LEU A 161 7.98 -22.14 3.76
N VAL A 162 8.82 -23.18 3.79
CA VAL A 162 9.46 -23.71 2.58
C VAL A 162 8.42 -24.32 1.65
N ALA A 163 7.46 -25.08 2.17
CA ALA A 163 6.41 -25.67 1.36
C ALA A 163 5.55 -24.60 0.66
N THR A 164 5.12 -23.55 1.36
CA THR A 164 4.34 -22.46 0.76
C THR A 164 5.16 -21.67 -0.27
N LEU A 165 6.46 -21.47 -0.03
CA LEU A 165 7.36 -20.87 -1.02
C LEU A 165 7.45 -21.73 -2.29
N VAL A 166 7.69 -23.03 -2.15
CA VAL A 166 7.77 -23.96 -3.29
C VAL A 166 6.45 -24.02 -4.04
N ILE A 167 5.31 -24.11 -3.34
CA ILE A 167 3.98 -24.07 -3.94
C ILE A 167 3.79 -22.76 -4.72
N GLY A 168 4.17 -21.62 -4.15
CA GLY A 168 4.10 -20.33 -4.83
C GLY A 168 4.94 -20.27 -6.10
N VAL A 169 6.18 -20.79 -6.06
CA VAL A 169 7.06 -20.86 -7.23
C VAL A 169 6.49 -21.78 -8.31
N VAL A 170 5.98 -22.96 -7.93
CA VAL A 170 5.36 -23.90 -8.87
C VAL A 170 4.09 -23.30 -9.48
N ALA A 171 3.22 -22.70 -8.67
CA ALA A 171 2.00 -22.04 -9.15
C ALA A 171 2.31 -20.88 -10.10
N ALA A 172 3.36 -20.10 -9.82
CA ALA A 172 3.80 -19.02 -10.70
C ALA A 172 4.44 -19.53 -12.01
N ALA A 173 4.94 -20.76 -12.04
CA ALA A 173 5.53 -21.38 -13.24
C ALA A 173 4.48 -22.13 -14.09
N LEU A 174 3.32 -22.45 -13.53
CA LEU A 174 2.22 -23.10 -14.23
C LEU A 174 1.33 -22.05 -14.95
N PRO A 175 0.88 -22.34 -16.19
CA PRO A 175 0.11 -21.41 -17.02
C PRO A 175 -1.31 -21.14 -16.54
#